data_AF-A0A2G2I0M1-F1
#
_entry.id   AF-A0A2G2I0M1-F1
#
_cell.length_a   1.000
_cell.length_b   1.000
_cell.length_c   1.000
_cell.angle_alpha   90.00
_cell.angle_beta   90.00
_cell.angle_gamma   90.00
#
_symmetry.space_group_name_H-M   'P 1'
#
loop_
_entity.id
_entity.type
_entity.pdbx_description
1 polymer ?
#
loop_
_entity_poly.entity_id
_entity_poly.type
_entity_poly.pdbx_seq_one_letter_code
_entity_poly.pdbx_strand_id
1 'polypeptide(L)'
;MSETRVTSVTPFEFRSDFAAPAPAPAGPEKISLSIQELAALLDDTRQSTLRMVRDREAKARNESMERSSDALRVALLQIVELANALEKAPISEAMREDAKARVRKIAAELIDGQGNLFQG
;
A
#
# COMPACT_ATOMS: atom_id res chain seq x y z
N MET A 1 -52.30 2.06 76.80
CA MET A 1 -50.88 2.19 76.43
C MET A 1 -50.34 0.77 76.30
N SER A 2 -49.93 0.39 75.10
CA SER A 2 -49.81 -1.01 74.68
C SER A 2 -48.38 -1.53 74.86
N GLU A 3 -48.22 -2.61 75.62
CA GLU A 3 -46.96 -3.37 75.72
C GLU A 3 -46.67 -4.09 74.41
N THR A 4 -45.60 -3.72 73.73
CA THR A 4 -45.06 -4.49 72.60
C THR A 4 -44.17 -5.61 73.12
N ARG A 5 -44.66 -6.86 73.08
CA ARG A 5 -43.85 -8.07 73.29
C ARG A 5 -42.87 -8.25 72.14
N VAL A 6 -41.59 -8.38 72.45
CA VAL A 6 -40.53 -8.77 71.50
C VAL A 6 -40.62 -10.28 71.30
N THR A 7 -40.91 -10.74 70.08
CA THR A 7 -41.28 -12.14 69.80
C THR A 7 -40.10 -13.05 69.41
N SER A 8 -38.95 -12.54 68.97
CA SER A 8 -37.71 -13.35 68.89
C SER A 8 -36.49 -12.47 68.60
N VAL A 9 -35.31 -12.93 69.03
CA VAL A 9 -34.01 -12.33 68.70
C VAL A 9 -33.23 -13.36 67.89
N THR A 10 -32.91 -13.04 66.64
CA THR A 10 -32.02 -13.86 65.81
C THR A 10 -30.57 -13.61 66.20
N PRO A 11 -29.76 -14.64 66.45
CA PRO A 11 -28.33 -14.47 66.70
C PRO A 11 -27.66 -13.80 65.50
N PHE A 12 -26.83 -12.79 65.76
CA PHE A 12 -25.95 -12.21 64.76
C PHE A 12 -24.77 -13.17 64.54
N GLU A 13 -24.64 -13.74 63.34
CA GLU A 13 -23.42 -14.47 62.97
C GLU A 13 -22.29 -13.46 62.71
N PHE A 14 -21.43 -13.28 63.71
CA PHE A 14 -20.20 -12.52 63.54
C PHE A 14 -19.26 -13.27 62.58
N ARG A 15 -19.33 -12.92 61.30
CA ARG A 15 -18.29 -13.30 60.34
C ARG A 15 -17.15 -12.31 60.45
N SER A 16 -16.13 -12.72 61.18
CA SER A 16 -14.84 -12.05 61.26
C SER A 16 -14.08 -12.21 59.93
N ASP A 17 -14.59 -11.61 58.87
CA ASP A 17 -13.92 -11.65 57.56
C ASP A 17 -12.82 -10.58 57.53
N PHE A 18 -11.67 -10.91 58.13
CA PHE A 18 -10.42 -10.16 57.98
C PHE A 18 -9.62 -10.62 56.74
N ALA A 19 -10.27 -11.24 55.75
CA ALA A 19 -9.60 -11.50 54.49
C ALA A 19 -9.33 -10.15 53.79
N ALA A 20 -8.06 -9.93 53.44
CA ALA A 20 -7.69 -8.78 52.61
C ALA A 20 -8.56 -8.78 51.35
N PRO A 21 -9.12 -7.62 50.93
CA PRO A 21 -9.91 -7.55 49.71
C PRO A 21 -9.09 -8.12 48.55
N ALA A 22 -9.71 -9.02 47.78
CA ALA A 22 -9.07 -9.63 46.63
C ALA A 22 -8.45 -8.54 45.74
N PRO A 23 -7.18 -8.69 45.30
CA PRO A 23 -6.52 -7.68 44.49
C PRO A 23 -7.40 -7.40 43.27
N ALA A 24 -7.67 -6.12 43.02
CA ALA A 24 -8.46 -5.70 41.88
C ALA A 24 -7.88 -6.33 40.60
N PRO A 25 -8.72 -6.89 39.71
CA PRO A 25 -8.24 -7.46 38.46
C PRO A 25 -7.41 -6.39 37.76
N ALA A 26 -6.18 -6.73 37.38
CA ALA A 26 -5.30 -5.84 36.64
C ALA A 26 -6.07 -5.38 35.39
N GLY A 27 -6.56 -4.14 35.43
CA GLY A 27 -7.23 -3.52 34.30
C GLY A 27 -6.28 -3.45 33.11
N PRO A 28 -6.81 -3.22 31.89
CA PRO A 28 -5.98 -3.12 30.70
C PRO A 28 -4.84 -2.12 30.97
N GLU A 29 -3.60 -2.53 30.69
CA GLU A 29 -2.41 -1.70 30.89
C GLU A 29 -2.65 -0.33 30.25
N LYS A 30 -2.89 0.67 31.10
CA LYS A 30 -3.07 2.05 30.64
C LYS A 30 -1.70 2.60 30.34
N ILE A 31 -1.39 2.72 29.05
CA ILE A 31 -0.19 3.42 28.59
C ILE A 31 -0.40 4.91 28.90
N SER A 32 0.22 5.38 29.98
CA SER A 32 0.25 6.79 30.35
C SER A 32 1.40 7.47 29.60
N LEU A 33 1.06 8.16 28.52
CA LEU A 33 1.98 9.03 27.77
C LEU A 33 1.80 10.47 28.22
N SER A 34 2.92 11.17 28.42
CA SER A 34 2.92 12.62 28.54
C SER A 34 2.53 13.28 27.21
N ILE A 35 2.03 14.52 27.28
CA ILE A 35 1.67 15.30 26.08
C ILE A 35 2.86 15.46 25.13
N GLN A 36 4.08 15.53 25.68
CA GLN A 36 5.31 15.65 24.90
C GLN A 36 5.64 14.36 24.15
N GLU A 37 5.48 13.20 24.80
CA GLU A 37 5.67 11.90 24.15
C GLU A 37 4.62 11.63 23.08
N LEU A 38 3.37 12.05 23.30
CA LEU A 38 2.33 11.97 22.28
C LEU A 38 2.65 12.83 21.06
N ALA A 39 3.16 14.05 21.27
CA ALA A 39 3.57 14.94 20.19
C ALA A 39 4.75 14.35 19.39
N ALA A 40 5.73 13.77 20.08
CA ALA A 40 6.86 13.09 19.46
C ALA A 40 6.41 11.88 18.63
N LEU A 41 5.49 11.06 19.15
CA LEU A 41 4.95 9.90 18.44
C LEU A 41 4.13 10.31 17.20
N LEU A 42 3.35 11.38 17.30
CA LEU A 42 2.61 11.94 16.16
C LEU A 42 3.55 12.45 15.06
N ASP A 43 4.65 13.11 15.44
CA ASP A 43 5.62 13.59 14.46
C ASP A 43 6.39 12.43 13.81
N ASP A 44 6.81 11.43 14.57
CA ASP A 44 7.43 10.22 14.04
C ASP A 44 6.48 9.47 13.10
N THR A 45 5.21 9.33 13.48
CA THR A 45 4.18 8.72 12.63
C THR A 45 3.99 9.52 11.33
N ARG A 46 3.98 10.87 11.40
CA ARG A 46 3.91 11.73 10.22
C ARG A 46 5.12 11.55 9.32
N GLN A 47 6.32 11.51 9.87
CA GLN A 47 7.54 11.32 9.09
C GLN A 47 7.60 9.92 8.46
N SER A 48 7.22 8.89 9.21
CA SER A 48 7.15 7.51 8.74
C SER A 48 6.14 7.35 7.60
N THR A 49 4.95 7.90 7.75
CA THR A 49 3.92 7.87 6.69
C THR A 49 4.35 8.63 5.44
N LEU A 50 5.02 9.80 5.58
CA LEU A 50 5.57 10.52 4.44
C LEU A 50 6.63 9.71 3.69
N ARG A 51 7.51 8.99 4.39
CA ARG A 51 8.49 8.10 3.77
C ARG A 51 7.81 6.94 3.05
N MET A 52 6.84 6.29 3.69
CA MET A 52 6.08 5.20 3.07
C MET A 52 5.35 5.63 1.80
N VAL A 53 4.75 6.82 1.78
CA VAL A 53 4.06 7.36 0.59
C VAL A 53 5.07 7.59 -0.54
N ARG A 54 6.21 8.23 -0.25
CA ARG A 54 7.26 8.45 -1.25
C ARG A 54 7.80 7.15 -1.82
N ASP A 55 8.08 6.16 -0.97
CA ASP A 55 8.57 4.85 -1.41
C ASP A 55 7.53 4.13 -2.28
N ARG A 56 6.24 4.24 -1.93
CA ARG A 56 5.14 3.66 -2.71
C ARG A 56 5.00 4.34 -4.07
N GLU A 57 5.10 5.66 -4.12
CA GLU A 57 5.07 6.43 -5.37
C GLU A 57 6.27 6.09 -6.26
N ALA A 58 7.48 6.01 -5.68
CA ALA A 58 8.68 5.62 -6.41
C ALA A 58 8.55 4.20 -6.98
N LYS A 59 8.05 3.26 -6.19
CA LYS A 59 7.80 1.88 -6.65
C LYS A 59 6.77 1.83 -7.77
N ALA A 60 5.67 2.56 -7.65
CA ALA A 60 4.63 2.61 -8.68
C ALA A 60 5.16 3.22 -10.00
N ARG A 61 6.00 4.26 -9.92
CA ARG A 61 6.68 4.83 -11.10
C ARG A 61 7.61 3.81 -11.75
N ASN A 62 8.45 3.12 -10.96
CA ASN A 62 9.34 2.08 -11.48
C ASN A 62 8.56 0.94 -12.15
N GLU A 63 7.52 0.42 -11.51
CA GLU A 63 6.67 -0.64 -12.10
C GLU A 63 5.96 -0.18 -13.39
N SER A 64 5.63 1.10 -13.49
CA SER A 64 5.08 1.68 -14.72
C SER A 64 6.13 1.78 -15.83
N MET A 65 7.36 2.17 -15.48
CA MET A 65 8.49 2.23 -16.42
C MET A 65 8.90 0.85 -16.92
N GLU A 66 8.96 -0.16 -16.04
CA GLU A 66 9.24 -1.55 -16.41
C GLU A 66 8.18 -2.08 -17.38
N ARG A 67 6.88 -1.93 -17.06
CA ARG A 67 5.80 -2.35 -17.95
C ARG A 67 5.84 -1.65 -19.31
N SER A 68 6.17 -0.36 -19.33
CA SER A 68 6.30 0.40 -20.58
C SER A 68 7.49 -0.09 -21.41
N SER A 69 8.60 -0.44 -20.75
CA SER A 69 9.80 -0.98 -21.40
C SER A 69 9.56 -2.38 -21.99
N ASP A 70 8.81 -3.23 -21.29
CA ASP A 70 8.41 -4.54 -21.81
C ASP A 70 7.48 -4.42 -23.01
N ALA A 71 6.49 -3.52 -22.94
CA ALA A 71 5.60 -3.23 -24.07
C ALA A 71 6.39 -2.71 -25.28
N LEU A 72 7.40 -1.86 -25.07
CA LEU A 72 8.29 -1.41 -26.14
C LEU A 72 9.01 -2.59 -26.79
N ARG A 73 9.63 -3.45 -25.98
CA ARG A 73 10.41 -4.59 -26.48
C ARG A 73 9.54 -5.46 -27.38
N VAL A 74 8.30 -5.72 -26.98
CA VAL A 74 7.33 -6.47 -27.79
C VAL A 74 7.00 -5.74 -29.09
N ALA A 75 6.71 -4.44 -29.04
CA ALA A 75 6.41 -3.65 -30.23
C ALA A 75 7.59 -3.62 -31.23
N LEU A 76 8.83 -3.47 -30.75
CA LEU A 76 10.02 -3.52 -31.60
C LEU A 76 10.22 -4.90 -32.24
N LEU A 77 9.97 -5.99 -31.50
CA LEU A 77 10.00 -7.34 -32.07
C LEU A 77 8.96 -7.50 -33.18
N GLN A 78 7.72 -7.03 -32.98
CA GLN A 78 6.67 -7.07 -33.98
C GLN A 78 7.02 -6.25 -35.24
N ILE A 79 7.67 -5.10 -35.07
CA ILE A 79 8.18 -4.28 -36.19
C ILE A 79 9.24 -5.05 -37.00
N VAL A 80 10.16 -5.75 -36.33
CA VAL A 80 11.19 -6.57 -36.99
C VAL A 80 10.57 -7.78 -37.69
N GLU A 81 9.60 -8.44 -37.06
CA GLU A 81 8.84 -9.53 -37.68
C GLU A 81 8.09 -9.06 -38.93
N LEU A 82 7.44 -7.90 -38.87
CA LEU A 82 6.76 -7.29 -40.01
C LEU A 82 7.74 -6.96 -41.14
N ALA A 83 8.90 -6.39 -40.83
CA ALA A 83 9.94 -6.12 -41.82
C ALA A 83 10.42 -7.41 -42.51
N ASN A 84 10.66 -8.48 -41.74
CA ASN A 84 11.03 -9.79 -42.27
C ASN A 84 9.92 -10.42 -43.13
N ALA A 85 8.65 -10.29 -42.71
CA ALA A 85 7.52 -10.77 -43.49
C ALA A 85 7.38 -10.02 -44.81
N LEU A 86 7.57 -8.69 -44.79
CA LEU A 86 7.60 -7.85 -45.98
C LEU A 86 8.75 -8.21 -46.91
N GLU A 87 9.91 -8.63 -46.40
CA GLU A 87 11.05 -9.08 -47.20
C GLU A 87 10.78 -10.41 -47.90
N LYS A 88 10.05 -11.32 -47.25
CA LYS A 88 9.70 -12.64 -47.81
C LYS A 88 8.44 -12.62 -48.68
N ALA A 89 7.65 -11.55 -48.61
CA ALA A 89 6.42 -11.44 -49.37
C ALA A 89 6.69 -11.29 -50.89
N PRO A 90 5.87 -11.94 -51.74
CA PRO A 90 5.92 -11.76 -53.20
C PRO A 90 5.24 -10.45 -53.60
N ILE A 91 5.81 -9.32 -53.16
CA ILE A 91 5.36 -7.96 -53.47
C ILE A 91 6.33 -7.27 -54.43
N SER A 92 5.85 -6.24 -55.14
CA SER A 92 6.70 -5.43 -56.01
C SER A 92 7.74 -4.66 -55.18
N GLU A 93 8.93 -4.47 -55.75
CA GLU A 93 10.05 -3.84 -55.04
C GLU A 93 9.75 -2.41 -54.59
N ALA A 94 9.01 -1.64 -55.40
CA ALA A 94 8.53 -0.31 -55.02
C ALA A 94 7.61 -0.33 -53.78
N MET A 95 6.75 -1.34 -53.67
CA MET A 95 5.83 -1.48 -52.53
C MET A 95 6.55 -2.01 -51.29
N ARG A 96 7.61 -2.82 -51.48
CA ARG A 96 8.51 -3.27 -50.41
C ARG A 96 9.27 -2.11 -49.79
N GLU A 97 9.84 -1.23 -50.60
CA GLU A 97 10.59 -0.07 -50.11
C GLU A 97 9.68 0.96 -49.42
N ASP A 98 8.47 1.21 -49.94
CA ASP A 98 7.49 2.08 -49.24
C ASP A 98 7.07 1.48 -47.89
N ALA A 99 6.82 0.16 -47.84
CA ALA A 99 6.47 -0.52 -46.61
C ALA A 99 7.62 -0.49 -45.58
N LYS A 100 8.87 -0.73 -45.99
CA LYS A 100 10.04 -0.60 -45.10
C LYS A 100 10.22 0.84 -44.59
N ALA A 101 10.01 1.85 -45.45
CA ALA A 101 10.09 3.25 -45.04
C ALA A 101 9.05 3.60 -43.96
N ARG A 102 7.82 3.11 -44.11
CA ARG A 102 6.75 3.27 -43.10
C ARG A 102 7.09 2.56 -41.79
N VAL A 103 7.61 1.33 -41.85
CA VAL A 103 8.05 0.56 -40.67
C VAL A 103 9.16 1.31 -39.93
N ARG A 104 10.16 1.85 -40.64
CA ARG A 104 11.23 2.67 -40.05
C ARG A 104 10.70 3.95 -39.40
N LYS A 105 9.72 4.60 -40.04
CA LYS A 105 9.08 5.81 -39.49
C LYS A 105 8.34 5.52 -38.19
N ILE A 106 7.54 4.45 -38.16
CA ILE A 106 6.82 4.03 -36.94
C ILE A 106 7.81 3.65 -35.83
N ALA A 107 8.89 2.96 -36.15
CA ALA A 107 9.94 2.65 -35.18
C ALA A 107 10.59 3.92 -34.61
N ALA A 108 10.87 4.92 -35.45
CA ALA A 108 11.44 6.20 -35.01
C ALA A 108 10.47 6.97 -34.10
N GLU A 109 9.19 7.06 -34.47
CA GLU A 109 8.16 7.72 -33.66
C GLU A 109 7.92 6.99 -32.33
N LEU A 110 8.02 5.66 -32.29
CA LEU A 110 7.90 4.87 -31.07
C LEU A 110 9.09 5.08 -30.12
N ILE A 111 10.30 5.25 -30.67
CA ILE A 111 11.49 5.56 -29.87
C ILE A 111 11.41 6.99 -29.33
N ASP A 112 10.98 7.95 -30.14
CA ASP A 112 10.89 9.36 -29.76
C ASP A 112 9.75 9.63 -28.76
N GLY A 113 8.58 9.03 -28.97
CA GLY A 113 7.44 9.11 -28.05
C GLY A 113 7.73 8.57 -26.64
N GLN A 114 8.75 7.71 -26.50
CA GLN A 114 9.21 7.24 -25.21
C GLN A 114 10.21 8.16 -24.53
N GLY A 115 10.94 9.01 -25.27
CA GLY A 115 11.77 10.05 -24.68
C GLY A 115 10.99 10.95 -23.73
N ASN A 116 9.69 11.13 -23.98
CA ASN A 116 8.76 11.86 -23.11
C ASN A 116 8.33 11.09 -21.86
N LEU A 117 8.39 9.74 -21.83
CA LEU A 117 7.98 8.93 -20.68
C LEU A 117 9.02 8.96 -19.54
N PHE A 118 10.27 9.34 -19.85
CA PHE A 118 11.37 9.44 -18.87
C PHE A 118 11.58 10.88 -18.35
N GLN A 119 10.77 11.86 -18.77
CA GLN A 119 10.90 13.28 -18.41
C GLN A 119 10.01 13.73 -17.23
N GLY A 120 9.32 12.82 -16.55
CA GLY A 120 8.37 13.11 -15.44
C GLY A 120 8.82 12.68 -14.04
#